data_AF-A0A2V6PAK1-F1
#
_entry.id   AF-A0A2V6PAK1-F1
#
_cell.length_a   1.000
_cell.length_b   1.000
_cell.length_c   1.000
_cell.angle_alpha   90.00
_cell.angle_beta   90.00
_cell.angle_gamma   90.00
#
_symmetry.space_group_name_H-M   'P 1'
#
loop_
_entity.id
_entity.type
_entity.pdbx_description
1 polymer ?
#
loop_
_entity_poly.entity_id
_entity_poly.type
_entity_poly.pdbx_seq_one_letter_code
_entity_poly.pdbx_strand_id
1 'polypeptide(L)'
;MELKFILEAVLFSAQKPLSPAELREVLAEAAEHAQEETARAFRKAKPDDLNAALEQLARDHEQAQRSYRLVCVAGAWQFVSHPEYAPWLKALVGEKLRPSRLSQPALETLAIIAYRQPLTRAEIEQIRGVSVDGVMQTLLERGLVEQVGRAEVAGRPMTYGTTPLFLEYFGLRSLEDLPAADELRRIPAQKAESLLTVEPGLATAPPEQLSLDAANDGKAGGAGQKPQGEDRRSETGEQKTAPDAAPGDNALRTPRAGLRAS
;
A
#
# COMPACT_ATOMS: atom_id res chain seq x y z
N MET A 1 31.92 -8.19 -25.70
CA MET A 1 30.94 -8.36 -24.61
C MET A 1 29.58 -7.99 -25.17
N GLU A 2 28.58 -8.87 -25.08
CA GLU A 2 27.23 -8.55 -25.57
C GLU A 2 26.43 -7.78 -24.52
N LEU A 3 25.58 -6.85 -24.98
CA LEU A 3 24.73 -6.02 -24.12
C LEU A 3 23.91 -6.85 -23.13
N LYS A 4 23.36 -7.98 -23.60
CA LYS A 4 22.57 -8.91 -22.81
C LYS A 4 23.30 -9.40 -21.54
N PHE A 5 24.57 -9.77 -21.64
CA PHE A 5 25.34 -10.27 -20.50
C PHE A 5 25.69 -9.16 -19.51
N ILE A 6 25.86 -7.92 -19.99
CA ILE A 6 26.05 -6.75 -19.13
C ILE A 6 24.77 -6.51 -18.33
N LEU A 7 23.62 -6.50 -19.00
CA LEU A 7 22.31 -6.32 -18.35
C LEU A 7 22.02 -7.44 -17.34
N GLU A 8 22.34 -8.69 -17.68
CA GLU A 8 22.24 -9.83 -16.77
C GLU A 8 23.07 -9.61 -15.51
N ALA A 9 24.34 -9.22 -15.64
CA ALA A 9 25.23 -9.00 -14.51
C ALA A 9 24.77 -7.83 -13.62
N VAL A 10 24.32 -6.73 -14.24
CA VAL A 10 23.78 -5.56 -13.52
C VAL A 10 22.52 -5.94 -12.74
N LEU A 11 21.56 -6.60 -13.39
CA LEU A 11 20.30 -6.99 -12.75
C LEU A 11 20.47 -8.07 -11.70
N PHE A 12 21.41 -9.00 -11.89
CA PHE A 12 21.75 -10.01 -10.89
C PHE A 12 22.33 -9.38 -9.61
N SER A 13 23.08 -8.29 -9.77
CA SER A 13 23.72 -7.56 -8.66
C SER A 13 22.79 -6.50 -8.05
N ALA A 14 21.68 -6.17 -8.70
CA ALA A 14 20.75 -5.15 -8.25
C ALA A 14 19.95 -5.64 -7.03
N GLN A 15 19.86 -4.79 -6.00
CA GLN A 15 19.05 -5.06 -4.80
C GLN A 15 17.59 -4.61 -4.94
N LYS A 16 17.25 -3.96 -6.06
CA LYS A 16 15.93 -3.45 -6.38
C LYS A 16 15.64 -3.66 -7.87
N PRO A 17 14.36 -3.70 -8.29
CA PRO A 17 14.00 -3.65 -9.70
C PRO A 17 14.60 -2.40 -10.37
N LEU A 18 15.04 -2.54 -11.61
CA LEU A 18 15.60 -1.43 -12.39
C LEU A 18 14.79 -1.20 -13.67
N SER A 19 14.35 0.04 -13.86
CA SER A 19 13.72 0.49 -15.10
C SER A 19 14.73 0.57 -16.26
N PRO A 20 14.28 0.51 -17.53
CA PRO A 20 15.15 0.76 -18.68
C PRO A 20 15.85 2.12 -18.64
N ALA A 21 15.23 3.12 -18.00
CA ALA A 21 15.84 4.44 -17.79
C ALA A 21 17.02 4.38 -16.81
N GLU A 22 16.83 3.73 -15.65
CA GLU A 22 17.91 3.53 -14.66
C GLU A 22 19.04 2.66 -15.23
N LEU A 23 18.71 1.59 -15.97
CA LEU A 23 19.72 0.76 -16.63
C LEU A 23 20.58 1.57 -17.61
N ARG A 24 19.97 2.50 -18.35
CA ARG A 24 20.70 3.40 -19.25
C ARG A 24 21.62 4.35 -18.48
N GLU A 25 21.20 4.87 -17.33
CA GLU A 25 22.03 5.69 -16.47
C GLU A 25 23.26 4.92 -15.98
N VAL A 26 23.07 3.68 -15.51
CA VAL A 26 24.17 2.79 -15.09
C VAL A 26 25.13 2.51 -16.25
N LEU A 27 24.62 2.25 -17.46
CA LEU A 27 25.47 2.05 -18.64
C LEU A 27 26.23 3.32 -19.03
N ALA A 28 25.62 4.49 -18.89
CA ALA A 28 26.27 5.77 -19.17
C ALA A 28 27.40 6.07 -18.17
N GLU A 29 27.16 5.84 -16.88
CA GLU A 29 28.16 6.00 -15.81
C GLU A 29 29.33 5.02 -16.00
N ALA A 30 29.03 3.76 -16.29
CA ALA A 30 30.06 2.76 -16.59
C ALA A 30 30.91 3.16 -17.81
N ALA A 31 30.30 3.74 -18.85
CA ALA A 31 31.01 4.22 -20.04
C ALA A 31 31.97 5.39 -19.77
N GLU A 32 31.73 6.20 -18.73
CA GLU A 32 32.59 7.31 -18.34
C GLU A 32 33.84 6.84 -17.58
N HIS A 33 33.69 5.80 -16.76
CA HIS A 33 34.78 5.23 -15.97
C HIS A 33 35.54 4.10 -16.67
N ALA A 34 34.95 3.48 -17.70
CA ALA A 34 35.56 2.38 -18.42
C ALA A 34 36.62 2.83 -19.43
N GLN A 35 37.76 2.12 -19.39
CA GLN A 35 38.77 2.16 -20.45
C GLN A 35 38.37 1.31 -21.66
N GLU A 36 37.44 0.36 -21.49
CA GLU A 36 36.98 -0.53 -22.55
C GLU A 36 36.03 0.15 -23.56
N GLU A 37 36.27 -0.12 -24.84
CA GLU A 37 35.50 0.43 -25.97
C GLU A 37 34.04 -0.09 -26.02
N THR A 38 33.81 -1.28 -25.49
CA THR A 38 32.49 -1.93 -25.37
C THR A 38 31.53 -1.13 -24.49
N ALA A 39 31.97 -0.65 -23.32
CA ALA A 39 31.15 0.17 -22.43
C ALA A 39 30.76 1.49 -23.10
N ARG A 40 31.69 2.10 -23.86
CA ARG A 40 31.44 3.34 -24.61
C ARG A 40 30.42 3.15 -25.73
N ALA A 41 30.41 1.99 -26.39
CA ALA A 41 29.45 1.68 -27.45
C ALA A 41 28.00 1.69 -26.94
N PHE A 42 27.77 1.26 -25.70
CA PHE A 42 26.44 1.18 -25.11
C PHE A 42 25.99 2.44 -24.35
N ARG A 43 26.84 3.48 -24.25
CA ARG A 43 26.51 4.76 -23.59
C ARG A 43 25.22 5.40 -24.11
N LYS A 44 24.92 5.22 -25.40
CA LYS A 44 23.73 5.77 -26.07
C LYS A 44 22.73 4.70 -26.51
N ALA A 45 22.70 3.56 -25.82
CA ALA A 45 21.71 2.52 -26.10
C ALA A 45 20.28 3.10 -26.02
N LYS A 46 19.45 2.79 -27.03
CA LYS A 46 18.07 3.26 -27.05
C LYS A 46 17.22 2.43 -26.07
N PRO A 47 16.16 3.00 -25.48
CA PRO A 47 15.25 2.25 -24.62
C PRO A 47 14.67 0.99 -25.29
N ASP A 48 14.37 1.06 -26.59
CA ASP A 48 13.84 -0.08 -27.35
C ASP A 48 14.84 -1.22 -27.48
N ASP A 49 16.12 -0.89 -27.71
CA ASP A 49 17.20 -1.88 -27.79
C ASP A 49 17.41 -2.58 -26.43
N LEU A 50 17.31 -1.81 -25.33
CA LEU A 50 17.38 -2.35 -23.97
C LEU A 50 16.20 -3.28 -23.69
N ASN A 51 14.98 -2.85 -24.00
CA ASN A 51 13.78 -3.67 -23.82
C ASN A 51 13.84 -4.95 -24.64
N ALA A 52 14.25 -4.87 -25.91
CA ALA A 52 14.41 -6.04 -26.76
C ALA A 52 15.45 -7.03 -26.20
N ALA A 53 16.58 -6.51 -25.68
CA ALA A 53 17.61 -7.33 -25.05
C ALA A 53 17.11 -7.99 -23.74
N LEU A 54 16.34 -7.28 -22.93
CA LEU A 54 15.76 -7.78 -21.67
C LEU A 54 14.68 -8.84 -21.93
N GLU A 55 13.82 -8.63 -22.93
CA GLU A 55 12.84 -9.63 -23.34
C GLU A 55 13.51 -10.89 -23.88
N GLN A 56 14.57 -10.73 -24.68
CA GLN A 56 15.34 -11.88 -25.15
C GLN A 56 15.99 -12.61 -23.99
N LEU A 57 16.58 -11.88 -23.03
CA LEU A 57 17.16 -12.45 -21.82
C LEU A 57 16.13 -13.23 -21.02
N ALA A 58 14.92 -12.70 -20.83
CA ALA A 58 13.84 -13.41 -20.16
C ALA A 58 13.47 -14.71 -20.87
N ARG A 59 13.33 -14.69 -22.21
CA ARG A 59 13.06 -15.91 -23.00
C ARG A 59 14.16 -16.96 -22.85
N ASP A 60 15.42 -16.53 -22.86
CA ASP A 60 16.55 -17.45 -22.79
C ASP A 60 16.66 -18.13 -21.41
N HIS A 61 16.39 -17.40 -20.32
CA HIS A 61 16.35 -17.99 -18.98
C HIS A 61 15.20 -18.98 -18.80
N GLU A 62 14.04 -18.69 -19.39
CA GLU A 62 12.88 -19.58 -19.38
C GLU A 62 13.16 -20.87 -20.17
N GLN A 63 13.73 -20.76 -21.37
CA GLN A 63 14.12 -21.91 -22.20
C GLN A 63 15.22 -22.75 -21.55
N ALA A 64 16.14 -22.12 -20.82
CA ALA A 64 17.19 -22.80 -20.08
C ALA A 64 16.69 -23.50 -18.80
N GLN A 65 15.39 -23.39 -18.44
CA GLN A 65 14.76 -24.03 -17.29
C GLN A 65 15.54 -23.76 -15.98
N ARG A 66 15.91 -22.49 -15.77
CA ARG A 66 16.61 -22.06 -14.56
C ARG A 66 15.63 -21.97 -13.38
N SER A 67 16.16 -22.09 -12.17
CA SER A 67 15.37 -21.97 -10.92
C SER A 67 14.91 -20.53 -10.61
N TYR A 68 15.37 -19.58 -11.41
CA TYR A 68 15.03 -18.17 -11.37
C TYR A 68 14.73 -17.68 -12.78
N ARG A 69 13.98 -16.59 -12.88
CA ARG A 69 13.54 -15.98 -14.13
C ARG A 69 13.65 -14.48 -14.05
N LEU A 70 13.78 -13.85 -15.21
CA LEU A 70 13.72 -12.41 -15.34
C LEU A 70 12.27 -11.98 -15.56
N VAL A 71 11.76 -11.07 -14.73
CA VAL A 71 10.39 -10.55 -14.85
C VAL A 71 10.40 -9.03 -14.95
N CYS A 72 9.41 -8.49 -15.65
CA CYS A 72 9.13 -7.06 -15.70
C CYS A 72 7.91 -6.77 -14.80
N VAL A 73 8.07 -5.84 -13.87
CA VAL A 73 7.08 -5.45 -12.87
C VAL A 73 7.09 -3.92 -12.77
N ALA A 74 5.93 -3.28 -12.95
CA ALA A 74 5.79 -1.82 -12.99
C ALA A 74 6.77 -1.12 -13.96
N GLY A 75 7.10 -1.76 -15.09
CA GLY A 75 8.08 -1.26 -16.07
C GLY A 75 9.54 -1.40 -15.65
N ALA A 76 9.83 -2.04 -14.51
CA ALA A 76 11.16 -2.34 -14.02
C ALA A 76 11.46 -3.85 -14.09
N TRP A 77 12.72 -4.20 -14.31
CA TRP A 77 13.16 -5.57 -14.48
C TRP A 77 13.91 -6.08 -13.25
N GLN A 78 13.68 -7.35 -12.88
CA GLN A 78 14.38 -8.00 -11.78
C GLN A 78 14.41 -9.52 -11.93
N PHE A 79 15.42 -10.16 -11.35
CA PHE A 79 15.45 -11.61 -11.20
C PHE A 79 14.62 -12.04 -10.00
N VAL A 80 13.76 -13.04 -10.21
CA VAL A 80 12.95 -13.66 -9.16
C VAL A 80 13.06 -15.18 -9.23
N SER A 81 13.00 -15.84 -8.08
CA SER A 81 12.91 -17.30 -8.04
C SER A 81 11.58 -17.79 -8.59
N HIS A 82 11.57 -18.98 -9.19
CA HIS A 82 10.33 -19.62 -9.62
C HIS A 82 9.41 -19.91 -8.41
N PRO A 83 8.08 -19.70 -8.51
CA PRO A 83 7.14 -19.86 -7.39
C PRO A 83 7.07 -21.27 -6.84
N GLU A 84 7.46 -22.28 -7.64
CA GLU A 84 7.57 -23.66 -7.15
C GLU A 84 8.51 -23.74 -5.95
N TYR A 85 9.61 -22.97 -5.94
CA TYR A 85 10.61 -22.97 -4.87
C TYR A 85 10.19 -22.19 -3.62
N ALA A 86 8.99 -21.60 -3.60
CA ALA A 86 8.53 -20.76 -2.50
C ALA A 86 8.54 -21.44 -1.12
N PRO A 87 8.21 -22.74 -0.96
CA PRO A 87 8.26 -23.40 0.36
C PRO A 87 9.67 -23.43 0.97
N TRP A 88 10.69 -23.70 0.16
CA TRP A 88 12.08 -23.74 0.62
C TRP A 88 12.61 -22.35 0.95
N LEU A 89 12.28 -21.35 0.13
CA LEU A 89 12.68 -19.96 0.38
C LEU A 89 11.99 -19.39 1.63
N LYS A 90 10.74 -19.78 1.90
CA LYS A 90 10.06 -19.45 3.17
C LYS A 90 10.80 -20.02 4.38
N ALA A 91 11.32 -21.24 4.29
CA ALA A 91 12.09 -21.83 5.39
C ALA A 91 13.42 -21.09 5.62
N LEU A 92 14.05 -20.57 4.56
CA LEU A 92 15.28 -19.78 4.65
C LEU A 92 15.06 -18.39 5.24
N VAL A 93 14.09 -17.65 4.71
CA VAL A 93 13.88 -16.21 5.02
C VAL A 93 12.94 -16.01 6.22
N GLY A 94 12.18 -17.05 6.60
CA GLY A 94 11.16 -16.99 7.62
C GLY A 94 9.86 -16.31 7.16
N GLU A 95 8.84 -16.38 8.01
CA GLU A 95 7.48 -15.91 7.68
C GLU A 95 7.30 -14.40 7.90
N LYS A 96 8.17 -13.78 8.70
CA LYS A 96 8.05 -12.38 9.17
C LYS A 96 8.27 -11.33 8.09
N LEU A 97 8.93 -11.66 6.97
CA LEU A 97 9.29 -10.67 5.96
C LEU A 97 8.16 -10.30 4.99
N ARG A 98 6.99 -10.94 5.08
CA ARG A 98 5.88 -10.67 4.14
C ARG A 98 4.93 -9.60 4.66
N PRO A 99 4.56 -8.59 3.84
CA PRO A 99 3.49 -7.68 4.15
C PRO A 99 2.20 -8.43 4.47
N SER A 100 1.43 -7.97 5.45
CA SER A 100 0.15 -8.57 5.81
C SER A 100 -0.78 -8.58 4.60
N ARG A 101 -1.39 -9.74 4.32
CA ARG A 101 -2.32 -9.90 3.19
C ARG A 101 -3.47 -8.90 3.27
N LEU A 102 -3.91 -8.41 2.12
CA LEU A 102 -5.15 -7.64 2.02
C LEU A 102 -6.34 -8.53 2.36
N SER A 103 -7.31 -7.98 3.10
CA SER A 103 -8.58 -8.64 3.36
C SER A 103 -9.40 -8.74 2.08
N GLN A 104 -10.38 -9.66 2.06
CA GLN A 104 -11.26 -9.81 0.90
C GLN A 104 -12.02 -8.49 0.57
N PRO A 105 -12.60 -7.75 1.52
CA PRO A 105 -13.21 -6.46 1.22
C PRO A 105 -12.23 -5.43 0.62
N ALA A 106 -10.95 -5.47 1.03
CA ALA A 106 -9.93 -4.60 0.47
C ALA A 106 -9.58 -4.96 -0.97
N LEU A 107 -9.46 -6.25 -1.28
CA LEU A 107 -9.23 -6.73 -2.64
C LEU A 107 -10.40 -6.38 -3.58
N GLU A 108 -11.64 -6.52 -3.11
CA GLU A 108 -12.83 -6.17 -3.90
C GLU A 108 -12.89 -4.67 -4.22
N THR A 109 -12.63 -3.78 -3.25
CA THR A 109 -12.56 -2.33 -3.51
C THR A 109 -11.41 -2.00 -4.44
N LEU A 110 -10.23 -2.58 -4.21
CA LEU A 110 -9.04 -2.31 -5.01
C LEU A 110 -9.24 -2.74 -6.47
N ALA A 111 -9.93 -3.86 -6.70
CA ALA A 111 -10.30 -4.31 -8.03
C ALA A 111 -11.20 -3.29 -8.74
N ILE A 112 -12.26 -2.78 -8.07
CA ILE A 112 -13.13 -1.75 -8.65
C ILE A 112 -12.32 -0.54 -9.09
N ILE A 113 -11.41 -0.05 -8.24
CA ILE A 113 -10.56 1.11 -8.56
C ILE A 113 -9.66 0.79 -9.76
N ALA A 114 -8.95 -0.34 -9.75
CA ALA A 114 -8.03 -0.72 -10.83
C ALA A 114 -8.71 -0.82 -12.20
N TYR A 115 -9.96 -1.31 -12.25
CA TYR A 115 -10.69 -1.47 -13.52
C TYR A 115 -11.41 -0.21 -13.99
N ARG A 116 -11.81 0.69 -13.08
CA ARG A 116 -12.69 1.82 -13.40
C ARG A 116 -12.13 3.20 -13.13
N GLN A 117 -10.90 3.31 -12.63
CA GLN A 117 -10.28 4.61 -12.36
C GLN A 117 -10.33 5.56 -13.57
N PRO A 118 -10.46 6.87 -13.35
CA PRO A 118 -10.59 7.54 -12.05
C PRO A 118 -12.02 7.47 -11.47
N LEU A 119 -12.16 7.11 -10.19
CA LEU A 119 -13.46 7.05 -9.49
C LEU A 119 -13.47 7.86 -8.18
N THR A 120 -14.62 8.41 -7.82
CA THR A 120 -14.88 9.04 -6.52
C THR A 120 -15.21 7.99 -5.45
N ARG A 121 -15.03 8.34 -4.17
CA ARG A 121 -15.41 7.47 -3.04
C ARG A 121 -16.89 7.05 -3.12
N ALA A 122 -17.78 7.99 -3.45
CA ALA A 122 -19.22 7.73 -3.53
C ALA A 122 -19.57 6.71 -4.64
N GLU A 123 -18.91 6.80 -5.81
CA GLU A 123 -19.11 5.83 -6.89
C GLU A 123 -18.63 4.42 -6.48
N ILE A 124 -17.52 4.34 -5.75
CA ILE A 124 -17.00 3.06 -5.22
C ILE A 124 -18.00 2.45 -4.24
N GLU A 125 -18.55 3.24 -3.31
CA GLU A 125 -19.58 2.78 -2.35
C GLU A 125 -20.85 2.31 -3.04
N GLN A 126 -21.28 3.04 -4.08
CA GLN A 126 -22.46 2.67 -4.86
C GLN A 126 -22.26 1.32 -5.56
N ILE A 127 -21.08 1.05 -6.12
CA ILE A 127 -20.77 -0.23 -6.76
C ILE A 127 -20.67 -1.37 -5.71
N ARG A 128 -20.08 -1.09 -4.54
CA ARG A 128 -19.93 -2.08 -3.46
C ARG A 128 -21.23 -2.35 -2.69
N GLY A 129 -22.16 -1.41 -2.66
CA GLY A 129 -23.38 -1.46 -1.86
C GLY A 129 -23.16 -1.33 -0.35
N VAL A 130 -21.94 -1.02 0.11
CA VAL A 130 -21.55 -0.87 1.52
C VAL A 130 -20.55 0.27 1.69
N SER A 131 -20.42 0.81 2.90
CA SER A 131 -19.40 1.84 3.20
C SER A 131 -18.00 1.28 3.00
N VAL A 132 -17.14 2.09 2.39
CA VAL A 132 -15.75 1.71 2.06
C VAL A 132 -14.70 2.50 2.83
N ASP A 133 -15.10 3.29 3.84
CA ASP A 133 -14.22 4.23 4.53
C ASP A 133 -12.96 3.60 5.12
N GLY A 134 -13.12 2.55 5.94
CA GLY A 134 -11.98 1.87 6.56
C GLY A 134 -11.07 1.19 5.53
N VAL A 135 -11.66 0.67 4.45
CA VAL A 135 -10.92 0.02 3.36
C VAL A 135 -10.13 1.05 2.55
N MET A 136 -10.75 2.17 2.19
CA MET A 136 -10.09 3.25 1.45
C MET A 136 -8.92 3.82 2.25
N GLN A 137 -9.12 4.05 3.56
CA GLN A 137 -8.04 4.49 4.44
C GLN A 137 -6.88 3.49 4.44
N THR A 138 -7.17 2.19 4.57
CA THR A 138 -6.15 1.14 4.52
C THR A 138 -5.40 1.10 3.19
N LEU A 139 -6.10 1.25 2.06
CA LEU A 139 -5.49 1.22 0.73
C LEU A 139 -4.61 2.43 0.45
N LEU A 140 -5.02 3.62 0.93
CA LEU A 140 -4.25 4.86 0.86
C LEU A 140 -3.00 4.78 1.76
N GLU A 141 -3.13 4.32 3.00
CA GLU A 141 -2.00 4.16 3.93
C GLU A 141 -0.96 3.17 3.42
N ARG A 142 -1.40 2.11 2.74
CA ARG A 142 -0.52 1.13 2.09
C ARG A 142 0.04 1.63 0.75
N GLY A 143 -0.36 2.81 0.30
CA GLY A 143 0.10 3.40 -0.96
C GLY A 143 -0.32 2.63 -2.22
N LEU A 144 -1.33 1.75 -2.14
CA LEU A 144 -1.84 1.00 -3.30
C LEU A 144 -2.79 1.84 -4.16
N VAL A 145 -3.38 2.86 -3.56
CA VAL A 145 -4.29 3.82 -4.18
C VAL A 145 -3.83 5.23 -3.80
N GLU A 146 -4.03 6.19 -4.70
CA GLU A 146 -3.76 7.61 -4.47
C GLU A 146 -4.89 8.50 -5.01
N GLN A 147 -4.86 9.78 -4.63
CA GLN A 147 -5.76 10.78 -5.19
C GLN A 147 -5.18 11.28 -6.52
N VAL A 148 -5.92 11.08 -7.61
CA VAL A 148 -5.49 11.43 -8.97
C VAL A 148 -6.08 12.75 -9.48
N GLY A 149 -7.08 13.31 -8.78
CA GLY A 149 -7.74 14.53 -9.20
C GLY A 149 -9.04 14.84 -8.45
N ARG A 150 -9.87 15.69 -9.06
CA ARG A 150 -11.22 16.02 -8.58
C ARG A 150 -12.22 15.82 -9.71
N ALA A 151 -13.41 15.32 -9.37
CA ALA A 151 -14.48 15.15 -10.33
C ALA A 151 -15.15 16.49 -10.68
N GLU A 152 -15.58 16.63 -11.94
CA GLU A 152 -16.30 17.80 -12.46
C GLU A 152 -17.81 17.68 -12.19
N VAL A 153 -18.17 17.50 -10.92
CA VAL A 153 -19.55 17.41 -10.41
C VAL A 153 -19.73 18.29 -9.17
N ALA A 154 -20.97 18.50 -8.74
CA ALA A 154 -21.28 19.30 -7.56
C ALA A 154 -20.53 18.78 -6.32
N GLY A 155 -19.87 19.70 -5.59
CA GLY A 155 -19.02 19.37 -4.44
C GLY A 155 -17.58 18.96 -4.79
N ARG A 156 -17.25 18.80 -6.09
CA ARG A 156 -15.90 18.47 -6.62
C ARG A 156 -15.14 17.44 -5.76
N PRO A 157 -15.72 16.25 -5.51
CA PRO A 157 -15.09 15.23 -4.68
C PRO A 157 -13.78 14.73 -5.30
N MET A 158 -12.88 14.23 -4.45
CA MET A 158 -11.63 13.62 -4.90
C MET A 158 -11.88 12.35 -5.70
N THR A 159 -11.08 12.14 -6.75
CA THR A 159 -11.01 10.91 -7.52
C THR A 159 -9.76 10.12 -7.18
N TYR A 160 -9.88 8.80 -7.21
CA TYR A 160 -8.85 7.85 -6.80
C TYR A 160 -8.43 6.95 -7.97
N GLY A 161 -7.17 6.51 -7.91
CA GLY A 161 -6.57 5.56 -8.85
C GLY A 161 -5.45 4.75 -8.19
N THR A 162 -5.02 3.68 -8.85
CA THR A 162 -3.91 2.81 -8.42
C THR A 162 -2.56 3.46 -8.66
N THR A 163 -1.59 3.13 -7.82
CA THR A 163 -0.21 3.62 -7.90
C THR A 163 0.72 2.64 -8.62
N PRO A 164 1.99 2.99 -8.88
CA PRO A 164 3.00 2.01 -9.32
C PRO A 164 3.19 0.85 -8.34
N LEU A 165 3.03 1.10 -7.03
CA LEU A 165 3.12 0.06 -6.00
C LEU A 165 2.02 -1.01 -6.15
N PHE A 166 0.85 -0.65 -6.69
CA PHE A 166 -0.17 -1.65 -7.06
C PHE A 166 0.37 -2.61 -8.11
N LEU A 167 1.00 -2.10 -9.18
CA LEU A 167 1.58 -2.95 -10.23
C LEU A 167 2.67 -3.85 -9.66
N GLU A 168 3.50 -3.33 -8.74
CA GLU A 168 4.49 -4.11 -8.02
C GLU A 168 3.88 -5.23 -7.16
N TYR A 169 2.86 -4.89 -6.37
CA TYR A 169 2.19 -5.82 -5.49
C TYR A 169 1.55 -6.99 -6.25
N PHE A 170 1.01 -6.74 -7.44
CA PHE A 170 0.37 -7.76 -8.28
C PHE A 170 1.30 -8.36 -9.35
N GLY A 171 2.54 -7.88 -9.46
CA GLY A 171 3.52 -8.38 -10.44
C GLY A 171 3.13 -8.08 -11.90
N LEU A 172 2.46 -6.95 -12.14
CA LEU A 172 1.98 -6.52 -13.46
C LEU A 172 2.98 -5.55 -14.10
N ARG A 173 3.12 -5.53 -15.43
CA ARG A 173 3.97 -4.53 -16.11
C ARG A 173 3.24 -3.21 -16.24
N SER A 174 1.95 -3.27 -16.59
CA SER A 174 1.07 -2.12 -16.76
C SER A 174 -0.36 -2.50 -16.37
N LEU A 175 -1.24 -1.49 -16.32
CA LEU A 175 -2.68 -1.70 -16.08
C LEU A 175 -3.38 -2.41 -17.24
N GLU A 176 -2.73 -2.53 -18.40
CA GLU A 176 -3.25 -3.24 -19.57
C GLU A 176 -3.12 -4.76 -19.41
N ASP A 177 -2.18 -5.23 -18.57
CA ASP A 177 -2.01 -6.65 -18.25
C ASP A 177 -3.11 -7.17 -17.28
N LEU A 178 -4.05 -6.33 -16.85
CA LEU A 178 -5.16 -6.74 -15.97
C LEU A 178 -6.14 -7.67 -16.73
N PRO A 179 -6.46 -8.85 -16.18
CA PRO A 179 -7.38 -9.78 -16.83
C PRO A 179 -8.78 -9.19 -16.99
N ALA A 180 -9.41 -9.34 -18.16
CA ALA A 180 -10.76 -8.83 -18.46
C ALA A 180 -10.94 -7.31 -18.32
N ALA A 181 -9.87 -6.52 -18.49
CA ALA A 181 -9.93 -5.06 -18.46
C ALA A 181 -11.00 -4.48 -19.41
N ASP A 182 -11.22 -5.09 -20.56
CA ASP A 182 -12.19 -4.61 -21.56
C ASP A 182 -13.65 -4.93 -21.23
N GLU A 183 -13.94 -6.05 -20.56
CA GLU A 183 -15.32 -6.44 -20.23
C GLU A 183 -15.85 -5.66 -19.04
N LEU A 184 -15.00 -5.47 -18.02
CA LEU A 184 -15.39 -4.72 -16.83
C LEU A 184 -15.45 -3.23 -17.10
N ARG A 185 -14.60 -2.61 -17.92
CA ARG A 185 -14.67 -1.16 -18.25
C ARG A 185 -15.98 -0.74 -18.94
N ARG A 186 -16.68 -1.66 -19.60
CA ARG A 186 -17.88 -1.38 -20.42
C ARG A 186 -19.18 -1.23 -19.66
N ILE A 187 -19.27 -1.65 -18.40
CA ILE A 187 -20.49 -1.47 -17.59
C ILE A 187 -20.62 0.02 -17.21
N PRO A 188 -21.51 0.82 -17.79
CA PRO A 188 -21.60 2.22 -17.41
C PRO A 188 -21.97 2.30 -15.94
N ALA A 189 -21.19 3.03 -15.13
CA ALA A 189 -21.70 3.48 -13.84
C ALA A 189 -22.93 4.31 -14.15
N GLN A 190 -24.10 3.87 -13.68
CA GLN A 190 -25.32 4.66 -13.82
C GLN A 190 -25.04 5.99 -13.13
N LYS A 191 -24.92 7.07 -13.93
CA LYS A 191 -24.89 8.43 -13.42
C LYS A 191 -26.07 8.55 -12.48
N ALA A 192 -25.80 8.96 -11.25
CA ALA A 192 -26.84 9.26 -10.28
C ALA A 192 -27.88 10.15 -10.95
N GLU A 193 -29.07 9.61 -11.16
CA GLU A 193 -30.24 10.45 -11.34
C GLU A 193 -30.27 11.31 -10.09
N SER A 194 -30.06 12.61 -10.27
CA SER A 194 -30.27 13.57 -9.21
C SER A 194 -31.66 13.29 -8.67
N LEU A 195 -31.76 12.87 -7.41
CA LEU A 195 -33.02 12.82 -6.68
C LEU A 195 -33.51 14.27 -6.54
N LEU A 196 -34.11 14.78 -7.61
CA LEU A 196 -34.94 15.96 -7.61
C LEU A 196 -36.28 15.51 -7.03
N THR A 197 -36.33 15.34 -5.72
CA THR A 197 -37.60 15.41 -5.01
C THR A 197 -38.02 16.87 -4.98
N VAL A 198 -38.60 17.35 -6.07
CA VAL A 198 -39.48 18.52 -6.04
C VAL A 198 -40.62 18.24 -7.00
N GLU A 199 -41.65 17.54 -6.53
CA GLU A 199 -42.97 17.76 -7.09
C GLU A 199 -43.41 19.17 -6.66
N PRO A 200 -43.58 20.13 -7.60
CA PRO A 200 -44.03 21.45 -7.25
C PRO A 200 -45.56 21.40 -7.09
N GLY A 201 -46.02 21.10 -5.87
CA GLY A 201 -47.47 21.02 -5.61
C GLY A 201 -47.91 21.01 -4.15
N LEU A 202 -47.05 20.64 -3.19
CA LEU A 202 -47.41 20.64 -1.77
C LEU A 202 -46.60 21.69 -0.99
N ALA A 203 -46.97 22.96 -1.20
CA ALA A 203 -46.70 23.99 -0.20
C ALA A 203 -47.72 23.82 0.95
N THR A 204 -47.46 22.92 1.89
CA THR A 204 -48.10 23.00 3.21
C THR A 204 -47.41 24.12 3.98
N ALA A 205 -48.20 25.13 4.33
CA ALA A 205 -47.81 26.37 4.99
C ALA A 205 -46.99 26.14 6.29
N PRO A 206 -46.16 27.12 6.70
CA PRO A 206 -45.44 27.07 7.96
C PRO A 206 -46.43 26.97 9.14
N PRO A 207 -46.14 26.18 10.20
CA PRO A 207 -47.02 26.12 11.36
C PRO A 207 -47.08 27.49 12.05
N GLU A 208 -48.30 27.94 12.32
CA GLU A 208 -48.63 29.15 13.07
C GLU A 208 -47.96 29.14 14.46
N GLN A 209 -47.38 30.28 14.83
CA GLN A 209 -46.77 30.50 16.14
C GLN A 209 -47.84 30.45 17.23
N LEU A 210 -47.74 29.49 18.15
CA LEU A 210 -48.46 29.50 19.41
C LEU A 210 -47.82 30.55 20.34
N SER A 211 -48.47 31.71 20.45
CA SER A 211 -48.24 32.69 21.52
C SER A 211 -48.83 32.17 22.84
N LEU A 212 -47.99 32.00 23.86
CA LEU A 212 -48.44 31.80 25.23
C LEU A 212 -48.33 33.13 25.97
N ASP A 213 -49.48 33.70 26.31
CA ASP A 213 -49.61 34.89 27.14
C ASP A 213 -49.16 34.64 28.58
N ALA A 214 -48.55 35.69 29.14
CA ALA A 214 -48.04 35.75 30.49
C ALA A 214 -49.15 35.73 31.56
N ALA A 215 -48.94 34.95 32.62
CA ALA A 215 -49.53 35.19 33.93
C ALA A 215 -48.42 35.20 34.99
N ASN A 216 -48.23 36.38 35.57
CA ASN A 216 -47.32 36.72 36.65
C ASN A 216 -48.00 36.41 38.00
N ASP A 217 -47.29 35.76 38.92
CA ASP A 217 -47.55 35.87 40.36
C ASP A 217 -46.27 35.69 41.20
N GLY A 218 -45.61 36.82 41.43
CA GLY A 218 -45.06 37.37 42.68
C GLY A 218 -44.54 36.52 43.87
N LYS A 219 -43.32 36.92 44.31
CA LYS A 219 -42.75 37.01 45.70
C LYS A 219 -42.45 35.69 46.44
N ALA A 220 -41.42 35.51 47.28
CA ALA A 220 -40.35 36.31 47.91
C ALA A 220 -39.21 35.31 48.29
N GLY A 221 -37.91 35.64 48.27
CA GLY A 221 -37.18 36.35 49.34
C GLY A 221 -36.29 35.39 50.16
N GLY A 222 -35.05 35.78 50.48
CA GLY A 222 -34.33 35.27 51.67
C GLY A 222 -32.98 34.59 51.45
N ALA A 223 -31.97 35.10 52.16
CA ALA A 223 -30.56 34.72 52.16
C ALA A 223 -30.21 33.53 53.08
N GLY A 224 -28.97 33.03 52.97
CA GLY A 224 -28.19 32.64 54.15
C GLY A 224 -27.66 31.20 54.26
N GLN A 225 -26.32 31.12 54.27
CA GLN A 225 -25.49 30.36 55.23
C GLN A 225 -25.15 28.85 55.01
N LYS A 226 -23.83 28.62 54.88
CA LYS A 226 -23.05 27.40 55.25
C LYS A 226 -23.13 27.14 56.77
N PRO A 227 -22.88 25.93 57.33
CA PRO A 227 -21.50 25.45 57.62
C PRO A 227 -21.28 23.90 57.58
N GLN A 228 -20.05 23.44 57.28
CA GLN A 228 -19.07 22.74 58.15
C GLN A 228 -19.48 21.34 58.61
N GLY A 229 -18.69 20.30 58.32
CA GLY A 229 -17.53 19.82 59.11
C GLY A 229 -17.76 18.31 59.33
N GLU A 230 -16.85 17.38 59.55
CA GLU A 230 -15.43 17.27 59.90
C GLU A 230 -15.05 15.82 59.46
N ASP A 231 -13.90 15.59 58.84
CA ASP A 231 -12.59 15.35 59.46
C ASP A 231 -12.49 14.02 60.24
N ARG A 232 -11.63 13.12 59.74
CA ARG A 232 -10.55 12.39 60.46
C ARG A 232 -10.07 11.22 59.59
N ARG A 233 -8.85 11.25 59.04
CA ARG A 233 -7.55 10.98 59.71
C ARG A 233 -7.42 9.50 60.11
N SER A 234 -6.29 8.82 59.95
CA SER A 234 -4.96 9.18 59.44
C SER A 234 -4.02 7.96 59.54
N GLU A 235 -2.90 8.06 58.81
CA GLU A 235 -1.53 7.66 59.22
C GLU A 235 -1.15 6.16 59.22
N THR A 236 0.12 5.72 59.04
CA THR A 236 1.42 6.23 58.51
C THR A 236 2.44 5.08 58.68
N GLY A 237 3.54 5.09 57.92
CA GLY A 237 4.85 4.51 58.31
C GLY A 237 5.35 3.37 57.40
N GLU A 238 6.40 3.57 56.58
CA GLU A 238 7.84 3.38 56.90
C GLU A 238 8.24 1.89 57.09
N GLN A 239 9.35 1.31 56.63
CA GLN A 239 10.48 1.59 55.74
C GLN A 239 11.37 0.31 55.73
N LYS A 240 12.39 0.22 54.84
CA LYS A 240 13.53 -0.75 54.80
C LYS A 240 13.21 -2.18 54.32
N THR A 241 14.04 -2.93 53.57
CA THR A 241 15.50 -2.92 53.28
C THR A 241 15.77 -3.87 52.10
N ALA A 242 16.86 -3.66 51.35
CA ALA A 242 17.46 -4.63 50.42
C ALA A 242 18.20 -5.77 51.18
N PRO A 243 18.64 -6.86 50.51
CA PRO A 243 19.94 -6.82 49.83
C PRO A 243 20.10 -7.63 48.51
N ASP A 244 21.19 -7.25 47.86
CA ASP A 244 22.07 -7.80 46.80
C ASP A 244 22.15 -9.33 46.56
N ALA A 245 22.28 -9.72 45.27
CA ALA A 245 23.22 -10.74 44.75
C ALA A 245 23.09 -10.95 43.21
N ALA A 246 24.15 -10.67 42.46
CA ALA A 246 24.46 -11.21 41.13
C ALA A 246 25.67 -12.18 41.26
N PRO A 247 26.29 -12.77 40.20
CA PRO A 247 25.87 -13.04 38.81
C PRO A 247 26.08 -14.54 38.43
N GLY A 248 25.62 -14.96 37.24
CA GLY A 248 25.82 -16.34 36.75
C GLY A 248 25.98 -16.40 35.23
N ASP A 249 27.25 -16.38 34.82
CA ASP A 249 27.81 -16.68 33.51
C ASP A 249 27.40 -18.10 33.02
N ASN A 250 26.99 -18.26 31.75
CA ASN A 250 27.12 -19.56 31.09
C ASN A 250 27.34 -19.40 29.58
N ALA A 251 28.62 -19.57 29.25
CA ALA A 251 29.20 -19.64 27.93
C ALA A 251 28.69 -20.80 27.06
N LEU A 252 28.78 -20.54 25.75
CA LEU A 252 29.17 -21.44 24.67
C LEU A 252 29.13 -22.96 24.91
N ARG A 253 28.29 -23.64 24.12
CA ARG A 253 28.57 -25.02 23.66
C ARG A 253 28.32 -25.18 22.17
N THR A 254 29.38 -24.99 21.40
CA THR A 254 29.66 -25.79 20.19
C THR A 254 29.98 -27.23 20.58
N PRO A 255 29.67 -28.22 19.73
CA PRO A 255 30.53 -29.37 19.57
C PRO A 255 31.25 -29.31 18.21
N ARG A 256 32.57 -29.45 18.32
CA ARG A 256 33.56 -29.50 17.24
C ARG A 256 33.64 -30.93 16.69
N ALA A 257 33.95 -31.00 15.40
CA ALA A 257 34.37 -32.14 14.60
C ALA A 257 34.88 -33.40 15.33
N GLY A 258 34.34 -34.55 14.93
CA GLY A 258 34.99 -35.86 15.02
C GLY A 258 35.48 -36.29 13.65
N LEU A 259 36.78 -36.58 13.57
CA LEU A 259 37.54 -36.96 12.40
C LEU A 259 37.96 -38.45 12.54
N ARG A 260 37.76 -39.23 11.47
CA ARG A 260 38.48 -40.46 11.02
C ARG A 260 38.18 -41.86 11.60
N ALA A 261 38.43 -42.81 10.68
CA ALA A 261 38.61 -44.27 10.75
C ALA A 261 37.29 -45.08 10.77
N SER A 262 37.01 -46.02 9.86
CA SER A 262 37.81 -46.78 8.89
C SER A 262 36.93 -47.18 7.69
#